data_AF-A0A3M7Q6J9-F1
#
_entry.id   AF-A0A3M7Q6J9-F1
#
_cell.length_a   1.000
_cell.length_b   1.000
_cell.length_c   1.000
_cell.angle_alpha   90.00
_cell.angle_beta   90.00
_cell.angle_gamma   90.00
#
_symmetry.space_group_name_H-M   'P 1'
#
loop_
_entity.id
_entity.type
_entity.pdbx_description
1 polymer ?
#
loop_
_entity_poly.entity_id
_entity_poly.type
_entity_poly.pdbx_seq_one_letter_code
_entity_poly.pdbx_strand_id
1 'polypeptide(L)'
;MTKINSSKEEALRIRVYAFFNENRSLGKIFTVRHFIAEKNPRNTVYRILKRSEYLKGSKDLVKHHNISQRQAAKKFDISQQMKEASNNT
;
A
#
# COMPACT_ATOMS: atom_id res chain seq x y z
N MET A 1 4.83 -22.18 -10.70
CA MET A 1 3.48 -22.11 -11.29
C MET A 1 2.81 -20.84 -10.81
N THR A 2 2.97 -19.75 -11.54
CA THR A 2 2.47 -18.41 -11.16
C THR A 2 0.97 -18.36 -11.36
N LYS A 3 0.27 -17.97 -10.29
CA LYS A 3 -1.18 -18.06 -10.08
C LYS A 3 -1.95 -17.22 -11.11
N ILE A 4 -2.49 -17.85 -12.17
CA ILE A 4 -3.26 -17.21 -13.27
C ILE A 4 -4.55 -16.56 -12.75
N ASN A 5 -5.00 -16.94 -11.55
CA ASN A 5 -6.20 -16.40 -10.90
C ASN A 5 -6.04 -14.92 -10.49
N SER A 6 -4.84 -14.35 -10.52
CA SER A 6 -4.59 -12.96 -10.16
C SER A 6 -5.14 -11.97 -11.20
N SER A 7 -5.18 -12.30 -12.49
CA SER A 7 -5.46 -11.28 -13.53
C SER A 7 -6.89 -10.75 -13.49
N LYS A 8 -7.88 -11.63 -13.28
CA LYS A 8 -9.31 -11.24 -13.20
C LYS A 8 -9.61 -10.47 -11.91
N GLU A 9 -9.04 -10.92 -10.79
CA GLU A 9 -9.19 -10.24 -9.50
C GLU A 9 -8.48 -8.87 -9.51
N GLU A 10 -7.31 -8.79 -10.14
CA GLU A 10 -6.54 -7.55 -10.33
C GLU A 10 -7.28 -6.57 -11.23
N ALA A 11 -7.84 -7.02 -12.35
CA ALA A 11 -8.64 -6.19 -13.24
C ALA A 11 -9.89 -5.65 -12.54
N LEU A 12 -10.58 -6.47 -11.73
CA LEU A 12 -11.69 -6.00 -10.92
C LEU A 12 -11.23 -4.98 -9.88
N ARG A 13 -10.09 -5.21 -9.23
CA ARG A 13 -9.51 -4.27 -8.26
C ARG A 13 -9.22 -2.90 -8.88
N ILE A 14 -8.58 -2.88 -10.05
CA ILE A 14 -8.25 -1.64 -10.78
C ILE A 14 -9.54 -0.88 -11.13
N ARG A 15 -10.55 -1.56 -11.69
CA ARG A 15 -11.84 -0.93 -12.04
C ARG A 15 -12.57 -0.37 -10.82
N VAL A 16 -12.64 -1.12 -9.73
CA VAL A 16 -13.30 -0.66 -8.49
C VAL A 16 -12.61 0.58 -7.93
N TYR A 17 -11.27 0.65 -7.99
CA TYR A 17 -10.53 1.82 -7.53
C TYR A 17 -10.68 3.04 -8.44
N ALA A 18 -10.59 2.87 -9.76
CA ALA A 18 -10.81 3.95 -10.71
C ALA A 18 -12.20 4.56 -10.51
N PHE A 19 -13.23 3.71 -10.51
CA PHE A 19 -14.61 4.13 -10.33
C PHE A 19 -14.87 4.84 -8.99
N PHE A 20 -14.30 4.31 -7.89
CA PHE A 20 -14.43 4.95 -6.57
C PHE A 20 -13.71 6.30 -6.50
N ASN A 21 -12.55 6.44 -7.14
CA ASN A 21 -11.81 7.70 -7.14
C ASN A 21 -12.51 8.79 -7.97
N GLU A 22 -13.08 8.42 -9.12
CA GLU A 22 -13.89 9.32 -9.96
C GLU A 22 -15.18 9.76 -9.25
N ASN A 23 -15.81 8.85 -8.49
CA ASN A 23 -17.08 9.08 -7.81
C ASN A 23 -16.90 9.28 -6.30
N ARG A 24 -15.77 9.85 -5.88
CA ARG A 24 -15.37 9.91 -4.47
C ARG A 24 -16.40 10.61 -3.57
N SER A 25 -17.06 11.65 -4.09
CA SER A 25 -18.08 12.44 -3.38
C SER A 25 -19.35 11.64 -3.06
N LEU A 26 -19.67 10.63 -3.88
CA LEU A 26 -20.86 9.78 -3.72
C LEU A 26 -20.65 8.66 -2.67
N GLY A 27 -19.41 8.49 -2.22
CA GLY A 27 -19.04 7.56 -1.16
C GLY A 27 -19.05 6.09 -1.59
N LYS A 28 -18.67 5.22 -0.66
CA LYS A 28 -18.47 3.78 -0.92
C LYS A 28 -19.75 3.04 -1.28
N ILE A 29 -20.89 3.47 -0.72
CA ILE A 29 -22.20 2.83 -0.96
C ILE A 29 -22.54 2.90 -2.45
N PHE A 30 -22.22 4.01 -3.10
CA PHE A 30 -22.44 4.19 -4.53
C PHE A 30 -21.63 3.18 -5.36
N THR A 31 -20.32 3.07 -5.11
CA THR A 31 -19.46 2.07 -5.76
C THR A 31 -19.94 0.64 -5.52
N VAL A 32 -20.31 0.30 -4.27
CA VAL A 32 -20.80 -1.05 -3.95
C VAL A 32 -22.07 -1.37 -4.72
N ARG A 33 -23.04 -0.44 -4.80
CA ARG A 33 -24.29 -0.64 -5.55
C ARG A 33 -24.04 -0.84 -7.05
N HIS A 34 -23.14 -0.04 -7.64
CA HIS A 34 -22.77 -0.15 -9.05
C HIS A 34 -22.23 -1.55 -9.39
N PHE A 35 -21.24 -2.02 -8.63
CA PHE A 35 -20.62 -3.31 -8.91
C PHE A 35 -21.52 -4.52 -8.55
N ILE A 36 -22.44 -4.38 -7.59
CA ILE A 36 -23.49 -5.39 -7.36
C ILE A 36 -24.41 -5.52 -8.59
N ALA A 37 -24.78 -4.40 -9.22
CA ALA A 37 -25.58 -4.41 -10.44
C ALA A 37 -24.83 -5.09 -11.60
N GLU A 38 -23.51 -4.91 -11.69
CA GLU A 38 -22.61 -5.64 -12.61
C GLU A 38 -22.38 -7.12 -12.24
N LYS A 39 -23.14 -7.69 -11.29
CA LYS A 39 -23.01 -9.09 -10.83
C LYS A 39 -21.71 -9.41 -10.08
N ASN A 40 -20.99 -8.41 -9.59
CA ASN A 40 -19.85 -8.65 -8.70
C ASN A 40 -20.35 -8.87 -7.26
N PRO A 41 -19.83 -9.88 -6.54
CA PRO A 41 -20.24 -10.13 -5.16
C PRO A 41 -19.92 -8.94 -4.26
N ARG A 42 -20.90 -8.50 -3.46
CA ARG A 42 -20.75 -7.41 -2.47
C ARG A 42 -19.49 -7.57 -1.61
N ASN A 43 -19.24 -8.79 -1.13
CA ASN A 43 -18.08 -9.10 -0.28
C ASN A 43 -16.75 -8.84 -0.99
N THR A 44 -16.65 -9.14 -2.29
CA THR A 44 -15.43 -8.91 -3.07
C THR A 44 -15.15 -7.41 -3.20
N VAL A 45 -16.15 -6.63 -3.58
CA VAL A 45 -16.05 -5.17 -3.72
C VAL A 45 -15.71 -4.52 -2.37
N TYR A 46 -16.34 -4.96 -1.29
CA TYR A 46 -16.07 -4.45 0.05
C TYR A 46 -14.64 -4.77 0.52
N ARG A 47 -14.15 -5.99 0.27
CA ARG A 47 -12.75 -6.37 0.58
C ARG A 47 -11.75 -5.50 -0.17
N ILE A 48 -12.01 -5.20 -1.45
CA ILE A 48 -11.17 -4.31 -2.26
C ILE A 48 -11.17 -2.89 -1.66
N LEU A 49 -12.35 -2.32 -1.43
CA LEU A 49 -12.47 -0.96 -0.87
C LEU A 49 -11.83 -0.86 0.52
N LYS A 50 -12.06 -1.84 1.40
CA LYS A 50 -11.43 -1.87 2.74
C LYS A 50 -9.89 -1.91 2.64
N ARG A 51 -9.34 -2.64 1.67
CA ARG A 51 -7.89 -2.72 1.44
C ARG A 51 -7.29 -1.38 0.99
N SER A 52 -8.04 -0.55 0.27
CA SER A 52 -7.59 0.82 -0.07
C SER A 52 -7.44 1.73 1.14
N GLU A 53 -8.23 1.53 2.20
CA GLU A 53 -8.15 2.32 3.43
C GLU A 53 -6.86 2.03 4.18
N TYR A 54 -6.48 0.74 4.26
CA TYR A 54 -5.20 0.33 4.82
C TYR A 54 -4.03 0.93 4.02
N LEU A 55 -4.09 0.92 2.69
CA LEU A 55 -3.04 1.52 1.85
C LEU A 55 -2.94 3.04 1.99
N LYS A 56 -4.05 3.74 2.27
CA LYS A 56 -4.03 5.18 2.56
C LYS A 56 -3.37 5.47 3.92
N GLY A 57 -3.54 4.60 4.92
CA GLY A 57 -2.79 4.64 6.19
C GLY A 57 -1.34 4.15 6.08
N SER A 58 -1.02 3.31 5.09
CA SER A 58 0.35 2.82 4.85
C SER A 58 1.30 3.84 4.22
N LYS A 59 0.83 5.04 3.81
CA LYS A 59 1.76 6.15 3.51
C LYS A 59 2.58 6.56 4.74
N ASP A 60 2.09 6.28 5.95
CA ASP A 60 2.85 6.47 7.19
C ASP A 60 3.83 5.31 7.48
N LEU A 61 3.53 4.10 7.00
CA LEU A 61 4.44 2.95 7.14
C LEU A 61 5.66 3.03 6.20
N VAL A 62 5.51 3.63 5.02
CA VAL A 62 6.64 3.89 4.11
C VAL A 62 7.58 4.97 4.68
N LYS A 63 7.07 5.92 5.47
CA LYS A 63 7.90 6.84 6.25
C LYS A 63 8.73 6.10 7.29
N HIS A 64 8.15 5.16 8.03
CA HIS A 64 8.88 4.39 9.05
C HIS A 64 10.02 3.54 8.47
N HIS A 65 9.84 2.93 7.30
CA HIS A 65 10.89 2.10 6.70
C HIS A 65 12.11 2.93 6.25
N ASN A 66 11.88 4.13 5.70
CA ASN A 66 12.97 5.04 5.31
C ASN A 66 13.68 5.68 6.52
N ILE A 67 12.97 5.92 7.63
CA ILE A 67 13.57 6.44 8.87
C ILE A 67 14.51 5.40 9.48
N SER A 68 14.11 4.13 9.53
CA SER A 68 14.93 3.05 10.09
C SER A 68 16.22 2.84 9.28
N GLN A 69 16.15 2.86 7.95
CA GLN A 69 17.34 2.76 7.10
C GLN A 69 18.29 3.97 7.27
N ARG A 70 17.76 5.21 7.35
CA ARG A 70 18.60 6.40 7.62
C ARG A 70 19.26 6.36 9.00
N GLN A 71 18.56 5.89 10.03
CA GLN A 71 19.13 5.75 11.36
C GLN A 71 20.21 4.66 11.40
N ALA A 72 20.01 3.53 10.69
CA ALA A 72 21.00 2.47 10.57
C ALA A 72 22.26 2.95 9.83
N ALA A 73 22.10 3.64 8.70
CA ALA A 73 23.22 4.21 7.93
C ALA A 73 24.02 5.23 8.78
N LYS A 74 23.33 6.14 9.47
CA LYS A 74 23.99 7.13 10.34
C LYS A 74 24.76 6.48 11.50
N LYS A 75 24.22 5.42 12.09
CA LYS A 75 24.89 4.67 13.17
C LYS A 75 26.12 3.90 12.66
N PHE A 76 26.04 3.39 11.43
CA PHE A 76 27.16 2.72 10.77
C PHE A 76 28.31 3.69 10.48
N ASP A 77 28.03 4.85 9.88
CA ASP A 77 29.04 5.86 9.55
C ASP A 77 29.78 6.37 10.80
N ILE A 78 29.06 6.61 11.90
CA ILE A 78 29.68 7.02 13.18
C ILE A 78 30.60 5.93 13.74
N SER A 79 30.20 4.67 13.61
CA SER A 79 31.00 3.54 14.10
C SER A 79 32.29 3.34 13.27
N GLN A 80 32.25 3.65 11.96
CA GLN A 80 33.46 3.64 11.13
C GLN A 80 34.41 4.78 11.51
N GLN A 81 33.90 6.01 11.66
CA GLN A 81 34.73 7.16 12.06
C GLN A 81 35.43 6.94 13.40
N MET A 82 34.75 6.35 14.40
CA MET A 82 35.36 6.06 15.70
C MET A 82 36.43 4.96 15.62
N LYS A 83 36.26 3.94 14.75
CA LYS A 83 37.28 2.92 14.53
C LYS A 83 38.52 3.49 13.83
N GLU A 84 38.33 4.36 12.84
CA GLU A 84 39.44 5.01 12.13
C GLU A 84 40.22 5.97 13.03
N ALA A 85 39.53 6.73 13.89
CA ALA A 85 40.17 7.62 14.86
C ALA A 85 40.99 6.84 15.92
N SER A 86 40.51 5.67 16.36
CA SER A 86 41.20 4.84 17.35
C SER A 86 42.46 4.14 16.81
N ASN A 87 42.58 3.95 15.50
CA ASN A 87 43.72 3.24 14.89
C ASN A 87 44.90 4.16 14.53
N ASN A 88 44.72 5.48 14.66
CA ASN A 88 45.72 6.51 14.34
C ASN A 88 46.36 7.13 15.59
N THR A 89 46.22 6.50 16.76
CA THR A 89 46.89 6.87 18.04
C THR A 89 47.68 5.67 18.54
#